data_AF-A0A354AWM0-F1
#
_entry.id   AF-A0A354AWM0-F1
#
_cell.length_a   1.000
_cell.length_b   1.000
_cell.length_c   1.000
_cell.angle_alpha   90.00
_cell.angle_beta   90.00
_cell.angle_gamma   90.00
#
_symmetry.space_group_name_H-M   'P 1'
#
loop_
_entity.id
_entity.type
_entity.pdbx_description
1 polymer ?
#
loop_
_entity_poly.entity_id
_entity_poly.type
_entity_poly.pdbx_seq_one_letter_code
_entity_poly.pdbx_strand_id
1 'polypeptide(L)' 'MPYEPGSPQCRILIDCKSQIESMLLNLQRIENSDHISDQLRSVHLQLEGLHTLHRRQPVLSND' A
#
# COMPACT_ATOMS: atom_id res chain seq x y z
N MET A 1 -10.76 3.46 17.50
CA MET A 1 -9.41 3.74 16.94
C MET A 1 -9.33 5.23 16.68
N PRO A 2 -8.54 5.99 17.44
CA PRO A 2 -8.45 7.43 17.23
C PRO A 2 -7.81 7.65 15.86
N TYR A 3 -8.52 8.38 15.01
CA TYR A 3 -8.09 8.81 13.69
C TYR A 3 -7.00 9.86 13.90
N GLU A 4 -5.74 9.43 14.00
CA GLU A 4 -4.64 10.35 13.71
C GLU A 4 -4.64 10.54 12.19
N PRO A 5 -4.75 11.77 11.69
CA PRO A 5 -4.59 12.03 10.27
C PRO A 5 -3.17 11.61 9.93
N GLY A 6 -3.04 10.39 9.38
CA GLY A 6 -1.76 9.83 8.99
C GLY A 6 -1.01 10.84 8.13
N SER A 7 0.31 10.89 8.29
CA SER A 7 1.17 11.76 7.48
C SER A 7 0.80 11.72 6.00
N PRO A 8 1.05 12.78 5.21
CA PRO A 8 0.78 12.78 3.78
C PRO A 8 1.30 11.52 3.06
N GLN A 9 2.44 11.00 3.52
CA GLN A 9 3.04 9.75 3.08
C GLN A 9 2.16 8.53 3.37
N CYS A 10 1.59 8.40 4.58
CA CYS A 10 0.65 7.33 4.88
C CYS A 10 -0.59 7.38 3.98
N ARG A 11 -1.10 8.57 3.65
CA ARG A 11 -2.23 8.70 2.73
C ARG A 11 -1.90 8.18 1.33
N ILE A 12 -0.75 8.58 0.79
CA ILE A 12 -0.26 8.09 -0.51
C ILE A 12 -0.12 6.56 -0.50
N LEU A 13 0.43 5.99 0.57
CA LEU A 13 0.62 4.54 0.68
C LEU A 13 -0.70 3.77 0.77
N ILE A 14 -1.71 4.32 1.45
CA ILE A 14 -3.07 3.77 1.46
C ILE A 14 -3.65 3.76 0.04
N ASP A 15 -3.54 4.87 -0.68
CA ASP A 15 -4.09 5.00 -2.03
C ASP A 15 -3.37 4.04 -3.01
N CYS A 16 -2.04 3.91 -2.93
CA CYS A 16 -1.29 2.95 -3.74
C CYS A 16 -1.71 1.49 -3.49
N LYS A 17 -1.88 1.09 -2.22
CA LYS A 17 -2.31 -0.29 -1.89
C LYS A 17 -3.72 -0.59 -2.42
N SER A 18 -4.64 0.36 -2.29
CA SER A 18 -6.00 0.25 -2.82
C SER A 18 -6.03 0.11 -4.36
N GLN A 19 -5.15 0.82 -5.06
CA GLN A 19 -4.99 0.68 -6.51
C GLN A 19 -4.48 -0.72 -6.88
N ILE A 20 -3.50 -1.27 -6.16
CA ILE A 20 -3.01 -2.63 -6.41
C ILE A 20 -4.12 -3.66 -6.17
N GLU A 21 -4.90 -3.51 -5.10
CA GLU A 21 -6.05 -4.41 -4.84
C GLU A 21 -7.07 -4.36 -5.98
N SER A 22 -7.35 -3.18 -6.52
CA SER A 22 -8.21 -2.99 -7.69
C SER A 22 -7.64 -3.63 -8.96
N MET A 23 -6.33 -3.51 -9.19
CA MET A 23 -5.64 -4.16 -10.31
C MET A 23 -5.71 -5.68 -10.20
N LEU A 24 -5.49 -6.24 -9.01
CA LEU A 24 -5.57 -7.68 -8.76
C LEU A 24 -6.97 -8.22 -9.06
N LEU A 25 -8.03 -7.51 -8.66
CA LEU A 25 -9.41 -7.88 -9.00
C LEU A 25 -9.66 -7.89 -10.52
N ASN A 26 -9.10 -6.91 -11.23
CA ASN A 26 -9.23 -6.86 -12.70
C ASN A 26 -8.46 -7.99 -13.39
N LEU A 27 -7.27 -8.36 -12.91
CA LEU A 27 -6.45 -9.42 -13.48
C LEU A 27 -7.09 -10.81 -13.35
N GLN A 28 -7.93 -11.05 -12.35
CA GLN A 28 -8.69 -12.31 -12.22
C GLN A 28 -9.56 -12.62 -13.45
N ARG A 29 -9.87 -11.62 -14.28
CA ARG A 29 -10.67 -11.76 -15.50
C ARG A 29 -9.84 -12.08 -16.74
N ILE A 30 -8.51 -12.16 -16.62
CA ILE A 30 -7.56 -12.36 -17.71
C ILE A 30 -6.81 -13.67 -17.49
N GLU A 31 -6.93 -14.61 -18.42
CA GLU A 31 -6.16 -15.85 -18.41
C GLU A 31 -4.65 -15.59 -18.51
N ASN A 32 -3.84 -16.47 -17.92
CA ASN A 32 -2.37 -16.41 -17.93
C ASN A 32 -1.78 -15.14 -17.25
N SER A 33 -2.51 -14.50 -16.35
CA SER A 33 -2.08 -13.29 -15.62
C SER A 33 -1.49 -13.56 -14.22
N ASP A 34 -1.34 -14.83 -13.84
CA ASP A 34 -0.90 -15.24 -12.49
C ASP A 34 0.44 -14.61 -12.10
N HIS A 35 1.41 -14.64 -13.02
CA HIS A 35 2.74 -14.07 -12.78
C HIS A 35 2.69 -12.55 -12.48
N ILE A 36 1.80 -11.81 -13.14
CA ILE A 36 1.60 -10.37 -12.90
C ILE A 36 0.94 -10.17 -11.54
N SER A 37 -0.06 -10.99 -11.22
CA SER A 37 -0.76 -10.94 -9.94
C SER A 37 0.19 -11.20 -8.76
N ASP A 38 1.13 -12.12 -8.92
CA ASP A 38 2.11 -12.44 -7.88
C ASP A 38 3.15 -11.32 -7.69
N GLN A 39 3.59 -10.69 -8.80
CA GLN A 39 4.43 -9.50 -8.73
C GLN A 39 3.71 -8.34 -8.02
N LEU A 40 2.44 -8.10 -8.33
CA LEU A 40 1.64 -7.07 -7.68
C LEU A 40 1.42 -7.35 -6.19
N ARG A 41 1.20 -8.61 -5.80
CA ARG A 41 1.14 -9.01 -4.39
C ARG A 41 2.46 -8.73 -3.67
N SER A 42 3.60 -9.03 -4.29
CA SER A 42 4.92 -8.69 -3.73
C SER A 42 5.06 -7.17 -3.51
N VAL A 43 4.66 -6.35 -4.49
CA VAL A 43 4.69 -4.89 -4.34
C VAL A 43 3.76 -4.40 -3.23
N HIS A 44 2.54 -4.95 -3.12
CA HIS A 44 1.59 -4.62 -2.05
C HIS A 44 2.19 -4.89 -0.66
N LEU A 45 2.84 -6.04 -0.47
CA LEU A 45 3.52 -6.38 0.79
C LEU A 45 4.68 -5.42 1.10
N GLN A 46 5.45 -5.00 0.09
CA GLN A 46 6.52 -4.01 0.26
C GLN A 46 5.95 -2.64 0.67
N LEU A 47 4.83 -2.21 0.06
CA LEU A 47 4.14 -0.98 0.44
C LEU A 47 3.56 -1.05 1.86
N GLU A 48 3.05 -2.19 2.29
CA GLU A 48 2.59 -2.38 3.67
C GLU A 48 3.75 -2.31 4.68
N GLY A 49 4.91 -2.88 4.32
CA GLY A 49 6.14 -2.73 5.07
C GLY A 49 6.54 -1.25 5.22
N LEU A 50 6.58 -0.51 4.11
CA LEU A 50 6.89 0.92 4.09
C LEU A 50 5.87 1.74 4.89
N HIS A 51 4.58 1.43 4.77
CA HIS A 51 3.51 2.08 5.51
C HIS A 51 3.63 1.85 7.01
N THR A 52 4.04 0.64 7.42
CA THR A 52 4.31 0.32 8.82
C THR A 52 5.47 1.16 9.39
N LEU A 53 6.50 1.45 8.59
CA LEU A 53 7.60 2.33 9.02
C LEU A 53 7.11 3.76 9.25
N HIS A 54 6.34 4.33 8.32
CA HIS A 54 5.80 5.68 8.47
C HIS A 54 4.76 5.81 9.57
N ARG A 55 3.99 4.75 9.86
CA ARG A 55 3.05 4.71 10.99
C ARG A 55 3.76 4.67 12.35
N ARG A 56 4.99 4.15 12.40
CA ARG A 56 5.78 4.01 13.63
C ARG A 56 6.70 5.20 13.89
N GLN A 57 6.99 6.03 12.88
CA GLN A 57 7.65 7.31 13.12
C GLN A 57 6.66 8.22 13.85
N PRO A 58 6.92 8.57 15.13
CA PRO A 58 6.19 9.67 15.74
C PRO A 58 6.45 10.91 14.88
N VAL A 59 5.46 11.78 14.76
CA VAL A 59 5.64 13.12 14.18
C VAL A 59 6.63 13.89 15.07
N LEU A 60 7.92 13.68 14.84
CA LEU A 60 9.02 14.41 15.45
C LEU A 60 9.99 14.76 14.33
N SER A 61 10.47 16.01 14.37
CA SER A 61 11.25 16.76 13.38
C SER A 61 10.35 17.47 12.34
N ASN A 62 10.17 18.78 12.39
CA ASN A 62 11.19 19.82 12.57
C ASN A 62 10.83 20.90 13.61
N ASP A 63 11.86 21.30 14.36
CA ASP A 63 12.06 22.67 14.88
C ASP A 63 12.04 23.72 13.75
#